data_AF-A0A1A8NP52-F1
#
_entry.id   AF-A0A1A8NP52-F1
#
_cell.length_a   1.000
_cell.length_b   1.000
_cell.length_c   1.000
_cell.angle_alpha   90.00
_cell.angle_beta   90.00
_cell.angle_gamma   90.00
#
_symmetry.space_group_name_H-M   'P 1'
#
loop_
_entity.id
_entity.type
_entity.pdbx_description
1 polymer ?
#
loop_
_entity_poly.entity_id
_entity_poly.type
_entity_poly.pdbx_seq_one_letter_code
_entity_poly.pdbx_strand_id
1 'polypeptide(L)'
;DWSTEVMTSLVDIDEDKPNNRLNDGKVDPMGRLLAGTMGKEEQPAQVQKKQGSLYSVNSEYLVTKHLSKVDISNGLEWSLDQKTFFYIDSLALSVDAFDYNSSTGHLSNRRVVYHMEEGEGLPDG
;
A
#
# COMPACT_ATOMS: atom_id res chain seq x y z
N ASP A 1 10.52 20.86 -5.00
CA ASP A 1 10.22 22.30 -4.87
C ASP A 1 9.28 22.69 -6.00
N TRP A 2 8.07 23.11 -5.66
CA TRP A 2 7.02 23.42 -6.64
C TRP A 2 7.36 24.59 -7.55
N SER A 3 8.19 25.52 -7.09
CA SER A 3 8.57 26.70 -7.86
C SER A 3 9.69 26.42 -8.86
N THR A 4 10.54 25.43 -8.57
CA THR A 4 11.70 25.08 -9.40
C THR A 4 11.54 23.75 -10.13
N GLU A 5 10.47 23.00 -9.83
CA GLU A 5 10.24 21.62 -10.32
C GLU A 5 11.38 20.64 -9.95
N VAL A 6 12.28 21.05 -9.05
CA VAL A 6 13.36 20.19 -8.59
C VAL A 6 12.78 19.16 -7.63
N MET A 7 12.96 17.89 -7.97
CA MET A 7 12.62 16.75 -7.13
C MET A 7 13.86 16.26 -6.39
N THR A 8 13.68 15.94 -5.11
CA THR A 8 14.72 15.31 -4.28
C THR A 8 14.21 13.94 -3.88
N SER A 9 14.98 12.89 -4.18
CA SER A 9 14.67 11.57 -3.65
C SER A 9 14.87 11.58 -2.13
N LEU A 10 13.89 11.06 -1.40
CA LEU A 10 13.93 11.00 0.06
C LEU A 10 14.36 9.61 0.52
N VAL A 11 13.78 8.58 -0.07
CA VAL A 11 14.01 7.17 0.25
C VAL A 11 13.83 6.32 -1.00
N ASP A 12 14.60 5.24 -1.09
CA ASP A 12 14.43 4.21 -2.12
C ASP A 12 13.81 2.96 -1.49
N ILE A 13 12.97 2.27 -2.26
CA ILE A 13 12.30 1.03 -1.86
C ILE A 13 12.35 0.04 -3.03
N ASP A 14 12.21 -1.26 -2.73
CA ASP A 14 12.24 -2.31 -3.78
C ASP A 14 13.49 -2.24 -4.69
N GLU A 15 14.66 -1.90 -4.13
CA GLU A 15 15.92 -1.77 -4.88
C GLU A 15 16.29 -3.04 -5.68
N ASP A 16 15.82 -4.21 -5.26
CA ASP A 16 16.00 -5.50 -5.92
C ASP A 16 15.00 -5.77 -7.06
N LYS A 17 14.05 -4.87 -7.31
CA LYS A 17 12.95 -5.04 -8.27
C LYS A 17 12.83 -3.83 -9.20
N PRO A 18 13.72 -3.68 -10.19
CA PRO A 18 13.82 -2.49 -11.03
C PRO A 18 12.61 -2.22 -11.93
N ASN A 19 11.70 -3.19 -12.06
CA ASN A 19 10.48 -3.05 -12.86
C ASN A 19 9.24 -2.80 -11.99
N ASN A 20 9.39 -2.64 -10.67
CA ASN A 20 8.29 -2.24 -9.80
C ASN A 20 8.01 -0.74 -9.93
N ARG A 21 6.76 -0.37 -9.69
CA ARG A 21 6.36 1.03 -9.49
C ARG A 21 5.55 1.17 -8.21
N LEU A 22 5.54 2.38 -7.64
CA LEU A 22 4.51 2.78 -6.67
C LEU A 22 3.13 2.74 -7.34
N ASN A 23 2.11 2.47 -6.54
CA ASN A 23 0.71 2.60 -6.91
C ASN A 23 0.00 3.51 -5.91
N ASP A 24 -0.98 3.02 -5.15
CA ASP A 24 -1.72 3.87 -4.23
C ASP A 24 -0.97 4.17 -2.93
N GLY A 25 -1.30 5.30 -2.32
CA GLY A 25 -0.69 5.76 -1.08
C GLY A 25 -1.56 6.75 -0.32
N LYS A 26 -1.49 6.69 1.01
CA LYS A 26 -2.24 7.55 1.92
C LYS A 26 -1.43 7.80 3.19
N VAL A 27 -1.56 9.01 3.74
CA VAL A 27 -0.94 9.36 5.03
C VAL A 27 -1.84 8.84 6.16
N ASP A 28 -1.24 8.13 7.10
CA ASP A 28 -1.96 7.63 8.26
C ASP A 28 -2.28 8.74 9.27
N PRO A 29 -3.12 8.47 10.30
CA PRO A 29 -3.49 9.48 11.29
C PRO A 29 -2.32 10.09 12.07
N MET A 30 -1.14 9.46 12.05
CA MET A 30 0.05 9.86 12.78
C MET A 30 1.09 10.54 11.87
N GLY A 31 0.76 10.77 10.60
CA GLY A 31 1.61 11.47 9.64
C GLY A 31 2.61 10.57 8.91
N ARG A 32 2.50 9.24 8.98
CA ARG A 32 3.35 8.32 8.21
C ARG A 32 2.72 8.13 6.83
N LEU A 33 3.49 8.36 5.76
CA LEU A 33 3.02 8.09 4.40
C LEU A 33 3.11 6.58 4.15
N LEU A 34 1.97 5.93 3.97
CA LEU A 34 1.92 4.57 3.45
C LEU A 34 1.80 4.63 1.93
N ALA A 35 2.56 3.77 1.25
CA ALA A 35 2.43 3.57 -0.18
C ALA A 35 2.85 2.15 -0.50
N GLY A 36 2.16 1.52 -1.44
CA GLY A 36 2.55 0.20 -1.90
C GLY A 36 3.01 0.17 -3.34
N THR A 37 3.69 -0.91 -3.67
CA THR A 37 4.25 -1.16 -4.99
C THR A 37 3.51 -2.28 -5.71
N MET A 38 3.73 -2.35 -7.01
CA MET A 38 3.28 -3.44 -7.87
C MET A 38 4.34 -3.78 -8.91
N GLY A 39 4.30 -5.01 -9.41
CA GLY A 39 5.19 -5.47 -10.47
C GLY A 39 4.93 -4.82 -11.81
N LYS A 40 5.77 -5.15 -12.80
CA LYS A 40 5.59 -4.71 -14.19
C LYS A 40 4.19 -5.06 -14.68
N GLU A 41 3.50 -4.06 -15.21
CA GLU A 41 2.18 -4.17 -15.80
C GLU A 41 2.31 -4.20 -17.33
N GLU A 42 1.92 -5.31 -17.96
CA GLU A 42 1.97 -5.46 -19.42
C GLU A 42 0.67 -4.94 -20.07
N GLN A 43 -0.45 -5.10 -19.36
CA GLN A 43 -1.78 -4.59 -19.69
C GLN A 43 -2.50 -4.26 -18.38
N PRO A 44 -3.56 -3.43 -18.40
CA PRO A 44 -4.32 -3.11 -17.19
C PRO A 44 -4.68 -4.36 -16.38
N ALA A 45 -4.28 -4.37 -15.10
CA ALA A 45 -4.44 -5.46 -14.14
C ALA A 45 -3.73 -6.80 -14.48
N GLN A 46 -2.92 -6.83 -15.54
CA GLN A 46 -2.03 -7.95 -15.87
C GLN A 46 -0.61 -7.62 -15.47
N VAL A 47 -0.27 -8.02 -14.25
CA VAL A 47 1.00 -7.68 -13.61
C VAL A 47 1.84 -8.92 -13.33
N GLN A 48 3.16 -8.74 -13.22
CA GLN A 48 4.00 -9.75 -12.60
C GLN A 48 3.56 -9.92 -11.13
N LYS A 49 2.96 -11.07 -10.82
CA LYS A 49 2.37 -11.35 -9.52
C LYS A 49 3.39 -11.36 -8.38
N LYS A 50 2.93 -10.96 -7.19
CA LYS A 50 3.61 -11.01 -5.90
C LYS A 50 4.94 -10.26 -5.86
N GLN A 51 5.12 -9.28 -6.75
CA GLN A 51 6.31 -8.43 -6.76
C GLN A 51 6.16 -7.23 -5.82
N GLY A 52 4.92 -6.80 -5.56
CA GLY A 52 4.62 -5.64 -4.73
C GLY A 52 4.85 -5.86 -3.24
N SER A 53 4.88 -4.75 -2.51
CA SER A 53 4.96 -4.69 -1.06
C SER A 53 4.27 -3.41 -0.57
N LEU A 54 3.81 -3.40 0.69
CA LEU A 54 3.29 -2.20 1.34
C LEU A 54 4.36 -1.63 2.25
N TYR A 55 4.63 -0.34 2.12
CA TYR A 55 5.62 0.38 2.91
C TYR A 55 4.98 1.55 3.67
N SER A 56 5.65 2.01 4.72
CA SER A 56 5.43 3.33 5.29
C SER A 56 6.75 4.08 5.47
N VAL A 57 6.73 5.40 5.30
CA VAL A 57 7.84 6.28 5.68
C VAL A 57 7.38 7.30 6.73
N ASN A 58 8.19 7.53 7.76
CA ASN A 58 7.91 8.53 8.81
C ASN A 58 8.61 9.87 8.53
N SER A 59 8.46 10.84 9.44
CA SER A 59 9.07 12.18 9.36
C SER A 59 10.60 12.16 9.37
N GLU A 60 11.21 11.09 9.87
CA GLU A 60 12.66 10.87 9.90
C GLU A 60 13.17 10.09 8.68
N TYR A 61 12.33 9.89 7.67
CA TYR A 61 12.63 9.12 6.45
C TYR A 61 12.99 7.64 6.71
N LEU A 62 12.54 7.08 7.84
CA LEU A 62 12.69 5.66 8.14
C LEU A 62 11.58 4.87 7.44
N VAL A 63 12.00 3.93 6.60
CA VAL A 63 11.09 3.04 5.86
C VAL A 63 10.80 1.78 6.69
N THR A 64 9.52 1.41 6.76
CA THR A 64 9.06 0.12 7.29
C THR A 64 8.32 -0.63 6.20
N LYS A 65 8.66 -1.91 5.98
CA LYS A 65 7.89 -2.82 5.12
C LYS A 65 6.85 -3.54 5.97
N HIS A 66 5.58 -3.39 5.61
CA HIS A 66 4.44 -3.99 6.33
C HIS A 66 3.99 -5.30 5.69
N LEU A 67 3.85 -5.31 4.36
CA LEU A 67 3.39 -6.48 3.61
C LEU A 67 4.36 -6.81 2.49
N SER A 68 4.42 -8.09 2.14
CA SER A 68 5.15 -8.61 0.98
C SER A 68 4.22 -9.46 0.13
N LYS A 69 4.65 -9.78 -1.10
CA LYS A 69 3.88 -10.61 -2.05
C LYS A 69 2.51 -10.01 -2.39
N VAL A 70 2.45 -8.69 -2.52
CA VAL A 70 1.28 -7.96 -3.03
C VAL A 70 1.28 -8.06 -4.55
N ASP A 71 0.11 -8.24 -5.17
CA ASP A 71 -0.04 -8.19 -6.62
C ASP A 71 -0.17 -6.72 -7.08
N ILE A 72 -1.24 -6.01 -6.66
CA ILE A 72 -1.50 -4.60 -6.99
C ILE A 72 -1.92 -3.87 -5.72
N SER A 73 -1.01 -3.08 -5.13
CA SER A 73 -1.31 -2.34 -3.91
C SER A 73 -2.25 -1.17 -4.18
N ASN A 74 -3.44 -1.19 -3.57
CA ASN A 74 -4.46 -0.16 -3.74
C ASN A 74 -5.09 0.23 -2.40
N GLY A 75 -6.19 0.98 -2.46
CA GLY A 75 -7.13 1.32 -1.40
C GLY A 75 -6.62 1.14 0.03
N LEU A 76 -6.26 2.25 0.65
CA LEU A 76 -5.80 2.33 2.04
C LEU A 76 -6.76 3.19 2.85
N GLU A 77 -7.18 2.74 4.03
CA GLU A 77 -7.95 3.61 4.94
C GLU A 77 -7.81 3.19 6.41
N TRP A 78 -8.12 4.10 7.33
CA TRP A 78 -8.16 3.80 8.76
C TRP A 78 -9.57 3.97 9.32
N SER A 79 -9.91 3.16 10.33
CA SER A 79 -11.11 3.42 11.12
C SER A 79 -11.01 4.76 11.86
N LEU A 80 -12.15 5.38 12.15
CA LEU A 80 -12.20 6.67 12.85
C LEU A 80 -11.59 6.62 14.26
N ASP A 81 -11.60 5.44 14.91
CA ASP A 81 -10.96 5.23 16.21
C ASP A 81 -9.46 4.89 16.11
N GLN A 82 -8.91 4.87 14.88
CA GLN A 82 -7.49 4.65 14.57
C GLN A 82 -6.94 3.32 15.07
N LYS A 83 -7.80 2.29 15.15
CA LYS A 83 -7.40 0.93 15.59
C LYS A 83 -7.43 -0.10 14.49
N THR A 84 -8.06 0.21 13.37
CA THR A 84 -8.15 -0.69 12.22
C THR A 84 -7.57 0.00 11.00
N PHE A 85 -6.73 -0.72 10.28
CA PHE A 85 -6.26 -0.34 8.94
C PHE A 85 -6.92 -1.26 7.92
N PHE A 86 -7.51 -0.67 6.89
CA PHE A 86 -8.13 -1.34 5.76
C PHE A 86 -7.22 -1.24 4.54
N TYR A 87 -7.13 -2.34 3.80
CA TYR A 87 -6.21 -2.47 2.68
C TYR A 87 -6.80 -3.32 1.57
N ILE A 88 -6.50 -2.92 0.34
CA ILE A 88 -6.86 -3.66 -0.87
C ILE A 88 -5.58 -4.07 -1.62
N ASP A 89 -5.46 -5.36 -1.90
CA ASP A 89 -4.69 -5.87 -3.02
C ASP A 89 -5.69 -6.21 -4.14
N SER A 90 -5.67 -5.48 -5.26
CA SER A 90 -6.77 -5.56 -6.25
C SER A 90 -7.00 -6.98 -6.77
N LEU A 91 -5.94 -7.79 -6.92
CA LEU A 91 -6.08 -9.15 -7.43
C LEU A 91 -6.43 -10.18 -6.34
N ALA A 92 -6.47 -9.78 -5.06
CA ALA A 92 -7.02 -10.59 -3.98
C ALA A 92 -8.56 -10.58 -3.96
N LEU A 93 -9.21 -9.61 -4.63
CA LEU A 93 -10.66 -9.45 -4.67
C LEU A 93 -11.27 -9.41 -3.26
N SER A 94 -10.60 -8.74 -2.34
CA SER A 94 -11.06 -8.54 -0.97
C SER A 94 -10.63 -7.20 -0.41
N VAL A 95 -11.44 -6.70 0.54
CA VAL A 95 -11.01 -5.68 1.49
C VAL A 95 -10.58 -6.39 2.75
N ASP A 96 -9.33 -6.19 3.12
CA ASP A 96 -8.75 -6.76 4.33
C ASP A 96 -8.65 -5.69 5.42
N ALA A 97 -8.77 -6.13 6.67
CA ALA A 97 -8.56 -5.32 7.85
C ALA A 97 -7.40 -5.88 8.68
N PHE A 98 -6.68 -4.97 9.33
CA PHE A 98 -5.60 -5.25 10.27
C PHE A 98 -5.86 -4.48 11.55
N ASP A 99 -5.50 -5.09 12.68
CA ASP A 99 -5.31 -4.30 13.90
C ASP A 99 -4.09 -3.39 13.68
N TYR A 100 -4.30 -2.09 13.89
CA TYR A 100 -3.32 -1.04 13.66
C TYR A 100 -2.92 -0.41 14.99
N ASN A 101 -1.62 -0.45 15.28
CA ASN A 101 -1.05 0.23 16.43
C ASN A 101 -0.61 1.65 16.02
N SER A 102 -1.33 2.68 16.46
CA SER A 102 -1.02 4.07 16.09
C SER A 102 0.33 4.56 16.61
N SER A 103 0.83 4.07 17.74
CA SER A 103 2.12 4.54 18.26
C SER A 103 3.31 4.00 17.45
N THR A 104 3.18 2.81 16.85
CA THR A 104 4.30 2.14 16.14
C THR A 104 4.09 1.99 14.64
N GLY A 105 2.85 2.05 14.17
CA GLY A 105 2.47 1.70 12.80
C GLY A 105 2.34 0.23 12.51
N HIS A 106 2.52 -0.63 13.51
CA HIS A 106 2.50 -2.06 13.32
C HIS A 106 1.11 -2.57 12.91
N LEU A 107 1.08 -3.42 11.88
CA LEU A 107 -0.11 -4.13 11.41
C LEU A 107 -0.12 -5.58 11.91
N SER A 108 -1.25 -6.03 12.45
CA SER A 108 -1.41 -7.41 12.91
C SER A 108 -2.81 -7.95 12.63
N ASN A 109 -3.03 -9.25 12.85
CA ASN A 109 -4.36 -9.88 12.83
C ASN A 109 -5.15 -9.59 11.54
N ARG A 110 -4.49 -9.81 10.39
CA ARG A 110 -5.11 -9.70 9.06
C ARG A 110 -6.38 -10.55 9.00
N ARG A 111 -7.48 -9.95 8.57
CA ARG A 111 -8.78 -10.61 8.36
C ARG A 111 -9.47 -10.02 7.15
N VAL A 112 -10.19 -10.83 6.39
CA VAL A 112 -11.05 -10.31 5.33
C VAL A 112 -12.31 -9.72 5.97
N VAL A 113 -12.70 -8.51 5.55
CA VAL A 113 -13.96 -7.88 5.96
C VAL A 113 -14.98 -7.84 4.83
N TYR A 114 -14.52 -7.95 3.58
CA TYR A 114 -15.38 -8.04 2.42
C TYR A 114 -14.70 -8.83 1.30
N HIS A 115 -15.45 -9.70 0.64
CA HIS A 115 -15.05 -10.35 -0.61
C HIS A 115 -15.88 -9.76 -1.73
N MET A 116 -15.22 -9.38 -2.83
CA MET A 116 -15.90 -8.86 -4.00
C MET A 116 -16.77 -9.96 -4.62
N GLU A 117 -17.98 -9.59 -5.05
CA GLU A 117 -18.88 -10.45 -5.79
C GLU A 117 -18.56 -10.43 -7.30
N GLU A 118 -19.04 -11.46 -8.01
CA GLU A 118 -18.91 -11.51 -9.46
C GLU A 118 -19.61 -10.30 -10.10
N GLY A 119 -18.87 -9.54 -10.91
CA GLY A 119 -19.40 -8.37 -11.61
C GLY A 119 -19.13 -7.02 -10.92
N GLU A 120 -18.61 -7.00 -9.69
CA GLU A 120 -18.25 -5.75 -9.01
C GLU A 120 -16.95 -5.11 -9.51
N GLY A 121 -16.20 -5.83 -10.34
CA GLY A 121 -14.93 -5.37 -10.90
C GLY A 121 -13.75 -5.54 -9.96
N LEU A 122 -12.63 -4.92 -10.31
CA LEU A 122 -11.43 -4.93 -9.48
C LEU A 122 -11.51 -3.78 -8.46
N PRO A 123 -11.26 -4.04 -7.16
CA PRO A 123 -11.19 -2.97 -6.18
C PRO A 123 -9.91 -2.16 -6.40
N ASP A 124 -10.04 -0.88 -6.74
CA ASP A 124 -8.93 -0.01 -7.20
C ASP A 124 -8.75 1.25 -6.30
N GLY A 125 -9.43 1.30 -5.15
CA GLY A 125 -9.37 2.43 -4.20
C GLY A 125 -10.67 3.18 -4.03
#